data_AF-A0A511TE89-F1
#
_entry.id   AF-A0A511TE89-F1
#
_cell.length_a   1.000
_cell.length_b   1.000
_cell.length_c   1.000
_cell.angle_alpha   90.00
_cell.angle_beta   90.00
_cell.angle_gamma   90.00
#
_symmetry.space_group_name_H-M   'P 1'
#
loop_
_entity.id
_entity.type
_entity.pdbx_description
1 polymer ?
#
loop_
_entity_poly.entity_id
_entity_poly.type
_entity_poly.pdbx_seq_one_letter_code
_entity_poly.pdbx_strand_id
1 'polypeptide(L)'
;MQSRDGMTSNPIRPLRRLSSAPVALLLLLAACGAEDGTLRVIRDGKWKDFDHQRRSELSADEETRLVLCGSDTGRNVAEDVGRSACIHVVMDKALLGTGPRTLELAGTSYVKKTETLRSYTFKPRVENSPEMKAAWVQTSCFEPPDPVSLDVMQVVNGRLVLEENSATHLRGRMRLKMEGVTYGPCYGGGAEAELDFDASL
;
A
#
# COMPACT_ATOMS: atom_id res chain seq x y z
N MET A 1 -47.72 -53.86 -51.99
CA MET A 1 -47.05 -54.02 -53.31
C MET A 1 -46.97 -52.66 -53.98
N GLN A 2 -45.83 -52.34 -54.61
CA GLN A 2 -45.60 -51.37 -55.71
C GLN A 2 -46.08 -49.90 -55.52
N SER A 3 -45.20 -48.88 -55.62
CA SER A 3 -44.66 -48.24 -56.86
C SER A 3 -45.72 -47.46 -57.66
N ARG A 4 -45.47 -46.25 -58.21
CA ARG A 4 -44.22 -45.48 -58.42
C ARG A 4 -44.53 -44.01 -58.89
N ASP A 5 -43.46 -43.20 -59.06
CA ASP A 5 -43.34 -41.99 -59.92
C ASP A 5 -44.16 -40.72 -59.55
N GLY A 6 -43.71 -39.46 -59.78
CA GLY A 6 -42.44 -38.89 -60.31
C GLY A 6 -42.20 -37.47 -59.74
N MET A 7 -40.97 -36.91 -59.71
CA MET A 7 -40.42 -35.92 -60.69
C MET A 7 -41.40 -34.81 -61.11
N THR A 8 -41.16 -33.49 -61.04
CA THR A 8 -39.94 -32.64 -60.86
C THR A 8 -40.39 -31.23 -60.34
N SER A 9 -39.62 -30.17 -60.04
CA SER A 9 -38.19 -29.78 -60.17
C SER A 9 -37.85 -28.56 -59.25
N ASN A 10 -36.56 -28.20 -59.12
CA ASN A 10 -36.02 -26.94 -58.57
C ASN A 10 -35.96 -25.81 -59.64
N PRO A 11 -35.59 -24.52 -59.37
CA PRO A 11 -34.90 -23.93 -58.20
C PRO A 11 -35.59 -22.65 -57.61
N ILE A 12 -35.07 -21.95 -56.59
CA ILE A 12 -34.10 -20.82 -56.65
C ILE A 12 -33.60 -20.45 -55.22
N ARG A 13 -32.28 -20.23 -55.05
CA ARG A 13 -31.62 -19.56 -53.89
C ARG A 13 -31.56 -18.03 -54.13
N PRO A 14 -31.32 -17.10 -53.17
CA PRO A 14 -30.62 -17.22 -51.86
C PRO A 14 -31.40 -16.52 -50.70
N LEU A 15 -30.95 -16.35 -49.45
CA LEU A 15 -29.81 -15.57 -48.94
C LEU A 15 -29.50 -15.87 -47.46
N ARG A 16 -28.24 -15.61 -47.07
CA ARG A 16 -27.72 -15.75 -45.69
C ARG A 16 -28.44 -14.82 -44.72
N ARG A 17 -28.64 -15.27 -43.47
CA ARG A 17 -28.59 -14.41 -42.29
C ARG A 17 -27.53 -14.93 -41.32
N LEU A 18 -26.53 -14.09 -41.05
CA LEU A 18 -25.57 -14.25 -39.96
C LEU A 18 -26.17 -13.61 -38.70
N SER A 19 -26.20 -14.37 -37.60
CA SER A 19 -26.38 -13.87 -36.22
C SER A 19 -26.20 -15.06 -35.27
N SER A 20 -25.48 -14.98 -34.16
CA SER A 20 -24.54 -13.97 -33.68
C SER A 20 -23.64 -14.65 -32.65
N ALA A 21 -22.33 -14.49 -32.73
CA ALA A 21 -21.43 -15.05 -31.71
C ALA A 21 -21.48 -14.16 -30.45
N PRO A 22 -21.65 -14.72 -29.25
CA PRO A 22 -21.41 -13.96 -28.03
C PRO A 22 -19.90 -13.74 -27.91
N VAL A 23 -19.48 -12.48 -28.07
CA VAL A 23 -18.08 -12.08 -27.84
C VAL A 23 -17.79 -12.27 -26.35
N ALA A 24 -16.99 -13.28 -26.03
CA ALA A 24 -16.43 -13.47 -24.69
C ALA A 24 -15.40 -12.36 -24.44
N LEU A 25 -15.89 -11.17 -24.07
CA LEU A 25 -15.07 -10.03 -23.73
C LEU A 25 -14.50 -10.24 -22.33
N LEU A 26 -13.43 -11.04 -22.25
CA LEU A 26 -12.59 -11.16 -21.07
C LEU A 26 -11.93 -9.80 -20.82
N LEU A 27 -12.60 -9.00 -19.99
CA LEU A 27 -12.08 -7.77 -19.44
C LEU A 27 -10.85 -8.09 -18.58
N LEU A 28 -9.68 -8.08 -19.23
CA LEU A 28 -8.38 -7.92 -18.60
C LEU A 28 -8.30 -6.51 -18.01
N LEU A 29 -9.08 -6.29 -16.95
CA LEU A 29 -8.84 -5.22 -15.99
C LEU A 29 -7.55 -5.56 -15.26
N ALA A 30 -6.43 -5.19 -15.90
CA ALA A 30 -5.22 -4.90 -15.18
C ALA A 30 -5.54 -3.73 -14.24
N ALA A 31 -5.97 -4.07 -13.03
CA ALA A 31 -6.06 -3.14 -11.92
C ALA A 31 -4.62 -2.73 -11.59
N CYS A 32 -4.12 -1.76 -12.33
CA CYS A 32 -2.96 -0.98 -11.93
C CYS A 32 -3.46 -0.17 -10.73
N GLY A 33 -3.31 -0.75 -9.53
CA GLY A 33 -3.74 -0.15 -8.27
C GLY A 33 -3.06 1.20 -8.13
N ALA A 34 -3.82 2.27 -8.41
CA ALA A 34 -3.35 3.61 -8.19
C ALA A 34 -3.38 3.84 -6.67
N GLU A 35 -2.22 3.73 -6.04
CA GLU A 35 -2.04 4.15 -4.65
C GLU A 35 -2.25 5.68 -4.60
N ASP A 36 -3.42 6.08 -4.13
CA ASP A 36 -3.87 7.46 -4.03
C ASP A 36 -3.67 8.00 -2.60
N GLY A 37 -3.83 9.31 -2.46
CA GLY A 37 -3.73 10.01 -1.19
C GLY A 37 -2.34 10.56 -0.87
N THR A 38 -2.24 11.16 0.31
CA THR A 38 -1.21 12.12 0.69
C THR A 38 -0.38 11.66 1.87
N LEU A 39 0.93 11.88 1.81
CA LEU A 39 1.92 11.62 2.86
C LEU A 39 2.78 12.87 3.01
N ARG A 40 2.78 13.47 4.20
CA ARG A 40 3.49 14.72 4.46
C ARG A 40 4.40 14.59 5.65
N VAL A 41 5.55 15.25 5.58
CA VAL A 41 6.50 15.38 6.70
C VAL A 41 6.79 16.86 6.94
N ILE A 42 6.95 17.24 8.21
CA ILE A 42 7.40 18.59 8.57
C ILE A 42 8.93 18.65 8.41
N ARG A 43 9.43 19.31 7.36
CA ARG A 43 10.86 19.67 7.23
C ARG A 43 11.03 21.18 7.22
N ASP A 44 12.03 21.66 7.94
CA ASP A 44 12.40 23.09 8.03
C ASP A 44 11.20 24.00 8.41
N GLY A 45 10.35 23.50 9.31
CA GLY A 45 9.12 24.17 9.77
C GLY A 45 7.96 24.18 8.77
N LYS A 46 8.06 23.45 7.65
CA LYS A 46 7.06 23.41 6.57
C LYS A 46 6.63 21.98 6.26
N TRP A 47 5.37 21.81 5.87
CA TRP A 47 4.92 20.55 5.29
C TRP A 47 5.58 20.33 3.92
N LYS A 48 5.98 19.09 3.67
CA LYS A 48 6.52 18.58 2.40
C LYS A 48 5.78 17.31 2.04
N ASP A 49 5.23 17.27 0.85
CA ASP A 49 4.47 16.15 0.33
C ASP A 49 5.42 15.11 -0.29
N PHE A 50 5.11 13.82 -0.10
CA PHE A 50 5.87 12.67 -0.57
C PHE A 50 4.95 11.79 -1.42
N ASP A 51 4.24 12.40 -2.36
CA ASP A 51 3.11 11.79 -3.06
C ASP A 51 3.50 11.19 -4.42
N HIS A 52 4.78 11.26 -4.79
CA HIS A 52 5.30 10.62 -5.99
C HIS A 52 5.81 9.21 -5.71
N GLN A 53 5.88 8.38 -6.76
CA GLN A 53 6.44 7.02 -6.73
C GLN A 53 5.98 6.19 -5.51
N ARG A 54 4.67 6.23 -5.27
CA ARG A 54 4.00 5.40 -4.28
C ARG A 54 4.37 3.92 -4.46
N ARG A 55 4.64 3.26 -3.33
CA ARG A 55 4.77 1.81 -3.24
C ARG A 55 4.25 1.34 -1.88
N SER A 56 3.63 0.17 -1.86
CA SER A 56 3.44 -0.63 -0.65
C SER A 56 4.18 -1.96 -0.73
N GLU A 57 4.71 -2.40 0.41
CA GLU A 57 5.46 -3.64 0.57
C GLU A 57 4.90 -4.40 1.77
N LEU A 58 4.61 -5.69 1.60
CA LEU A 58 4.13 -6.57 2.66
C LEU A 58 5.17 -7.68 2.92
N SER A 59 5.37 -8.02 4.18
CA SER A 59 6.23 -9.14 4.60
C SER A 59 5.65 -9.82 5.86
N ALA A 60 5.95 -11.10 6.06
CA ALA A 60 5.35 -11.93 7.11
C ALA A 60 6.33 -12.95 7.73
N ASP A 61 7.50 -12.47 8.14
CA ASP A 61 8.56 -13.27 8.76
C ASP A 61 8.17 -13.74 10.18
N GLU A 62 8.60 -13.02 11.21
CA GLU A 62 8.24 -13.22 12.62
C GLU A 62 6.95 -12.44 12.95
N GLU A 63 6.77 -11.30 12.29
CA GLU A 63 5.65 -10.36 12.41
C GLU A 63 5.17 -9.97 11.01
N THR A 64 3.92 -9.53 10.89
CA THR A 64 3.44 -8.95 9.63
C THR A 64 3.85 -7.49 9.57
N ARG A 65 4.58 -7.10 8.52
CA ARG A 65 5.04 -5.73 8.31
C ARG A 65 4.52 -5.20 6.99
N LEU A 66 3.76 -4.12 7.06
CA LEU A 66 3.34 -3.29 5.93
C LEU A 66 4.22 -2.04 5.90
N VAL A 67 4.78 -1.71 4.75
CA VAL A 67 5.56 -0.49 4.52
C VAL A 67 4.90 0.30 3.39
N LEU A 68 4.54 1.56 3.65
CA LEU A 68 3.92 2.46 2.68
C LEU A 68 4.88 3.64 2.41
N CYS A 69 5.37 3.80 1.19
CA CYS A 69 6.35 4.85 0.87
C CYS A 69 5.87 5.81 -0.22
N GLY A 70 6.52 6.96 -0.32
CA GLY A 70 6.56 7.81 -1.50
C GLY A 70 7.77 8.75 -1.49
N SER A 71 7.94 9.55 -2.55
CA SER A 71 9.06 10.46 -2.77
C SER A 71 8.62 11.91 -3.02
N ASP A 72 9.54 12.86 -2.76
CA ASP A 72 9.32 14.30 -2.96
C ASP A 72 9.54 14.77 -4.42
N THR A 73 10.10 13.90 -5.28
CA THR A 73 10.46 14.22 -6.68
C THR A 73 9.68 13.42 -7.71
N GLY A 74 9.19 14.08 -8.76
CA GLY A 74 8.68 13.43 -9.97
C GLY A 74 9.78 12.67 -10.76
N ARG A 75 9.38 11.89 -11.77
CA ARG A 75 10.20 10.86 -12.46
C ARG A 75 11.50 11.32 -13.18
N ASN A 76 11.89 12.59 -13.13
CA ASN A 76 13.06 13.11 -13.86
C ASN A 76 14.34 12.96 -13.03
N VAL A 77 14.81 11.72 -12.93
CA VAL A 77 16.04 11.35 -12.21
C VAL A 77 17.28 11.72 -13.03
N ALA A 78 17.86 12.89 -12.76
CA ALA A 78 19.16 13.29 -13.29
C ALA A 78 19.98 14.12 -12.29
N GLU A 79 19.36 15.05 -11.56
CA GLU A 79 20.10 16.00 -10.70
C GLU A 79 19.57 16.12 -9.25
N ASP A 80 18.37 15.62 -8.94
CA ASP A 80 17.83 15.70 -7.59
C ASP A 80 18.18 14.49 -6.71
N VAL A 81 18.65 14.81 -5.51
CA VAL A 81 18.87 13.92 -4.36
C VAL A 81 17.51 13.44 -3.84
N GLY A 82 16.90 12.48 -4.56
CA GLY A 82 15.54 12.00 -4.30
C GLY A 82 15.35 11.59 -2.84
N ARG A 83 14.37 12.21 -2.17
CA ARG A 83 14.03 11.88 -0.78
C ARG A 83 12.81 10.99 -0.77
N SER A 84 12.74 10.12 0.22
CA SER A 84 11.57 9.27 0.44
C SER A 84 11.11 9.33 1.90
N ALA A 85 9.81 9.22 2.09
CA ALA A 85 9.19 8.97 3.37
C ALA A 85 8.48 7.60 3.30
N CYS A 86 8.66 6.79 4.33
CA CYS A 86 8.06 5.48 4.48
C CYS A 86 7.40 5.36 5.86
N ILE A 87 6.13 4.99 5.88
CA ILE A 87 5.44 4.55 7.08
C ILE A 87 5.70 3.06 7.23
N HIS A 88 6.25 2.65 8.36
CA HIS A 88 6.35 1.26 8.75
C HIS A 88 5.22 0.96 9.74
N VAL A 89 4.48 -0.11 9.48
CA VAL A 89 3.43 -0.64 10.35
C VAL A 89 3.76 -2.08 10.65
N VAL A 90 3.80 -2.44 11.93
CA VAL A 90 4.08 -3.81 12.39
C VAL A 90 2.89 -4.34 13.15
N MET A 91 2.49 -5.56 12.79
CA MET A 91 1.26 -6.21 13.18
C MET A 91 1.53 -7.66 13.59
N ASP A 92 0.68 -8.19 14.45
CA ASP A 92 0.69 -9.60 14.82
C ASP A 92 0.64 -10.49 13.59
N LYS A 93 1.50 -11.52 13.51
CA LYS A 93 1.50 -12.44 12.37
C LYS A 93 0.17 -13.19 12.23
N ALA A 94 -0.55 -13.41 13.34
CA ALA A 94 -1.87 -14.05 13.33
C ALA A 94 -2.98 -13.16 12.71
N LEU A 95 -2.68 -11.91 12.33
CA LEU A 95 -3.62 -10.99 11.68
C LEU A 95 -3.97 -11.39 10.25
N LEU A 96 -3.00 -11.95 9.51
CA LEU A 96 -3.17 -12.25 8.08
C LEU A 96 -4.21 -13.35 7.85
N GLY A 97 -5.09 -13.13 6.88
CA GLY A 97 -6.16 -14.07 6.52
C GLY A 97 -7.34 -14.08 7.49
N THR A 98 -7.40 -13.19 8.49
CA THR A 98 -8.55 -13.07 9.39
C THR A 98 -9.75 -12.33 8.78
N GLY A 99 -9.62 -11.85 7.53
CA GLY A 99 -10.66 -11.11 6.82
C GLY A 99 -10.69 -9.60 7.14
N PRO A 100 -11.59 -8.85 6.48
CA PRO A 100 -11.63 -7.38 6.56
C PRO A 100 -11.88 -6.88 7.98
N ARG A 101 -11.18 -5.81 8.37
CA ARG A 101 -11.23 -5.26 9.73
C ARG A 101 -10.68 -3.85 9.82
N THR A 102 -11.09 -3.12 10.86
CA THR A 102 -10.47 -1.85 11.25
C THR A 102 -9.54 -2.08 12.44
N LEU A 103 -8.40 -1.41 12.43
CA LEU A 103 -7.37 -1.41 13.45
C LEU A 103 -7.08 0.03 13.87
N GLU A 104 -7.16 0.30 15.17
CA GLU A 104 -6.73 1.56 15.77
C GLU A 104 -5.27 1.45 16.19
N LEU A 105 -4.49 2.49 15.87
CA LEU A 105 -3.08 2.63 16.19
C LEU A 105 -2.94 3.83 17.12
N ALA A 106 -2.56 3.61 18.37
CA ALA A 106 -2.42 4.69 19.35
C ALA A 106 -1.28 4.36 20.32
N GLY A 107 -0.20 5.13 20.30
CA GLY A 107 0.95 4.78 21.13
C GLY A 107 2.17 5.64 20.95
N THR A 108 3.29 5.10 21.41
CA THR A 108 4.61 5.74 21.29
C THR A 108 5.64 4.71 20.88
N SER A 109 6.21 4.91 19.69
CA SER A 109 7.29 4.12 19.14
C SER A 109 8.63 4.74 19.51
N TYR A 110 9.53 3.90 19.99
CA TYR A 110 10.94 4.21 20.23
C TYR A 110 11.73 3.41 19.20
N VAL A 111 12.29 4.08 18.21
CA VAL A 111 13.05 3.44 17.11
C VAL A 111 14.52 3.70 17.33
N LYS A 112 15.32 2.65 17.49
CA LYS A 112 16.75 2.78 17.76
C LYS A 112 17.56 2.83 16.49
N LYS A 113 18.70 3.52 16.53
CA LYS A 113 19.70 3.42 15.45
C LYS A 113 20.45 2.09 15.53
N THR A 114 19.96 1.10 14.80
CA THR A 114 20.64 -0.19 14.59
C THR A 114 20.78 -0.50 13.11
N GLU A 115 21.72 -1.39 12.75
CA GLU A 115 21.91 -1.86 11.36
C GLU A 115 20.66 -2.57 10.80
N THR A 116 19.74 -3.01 11.66
CA THR A 116 18.46 -3.61 11.28
C THR A 116 17.29 -2.70 11.67
N LEU A 117 16.28 -2.60 10.81
CA LEU A 117 14.98 -1.98 11.13
C LEU A 117 14.10 -2.88 12.01
N ARG A 118 14.71 -3.65 12.93
CA ARG A 118 14.03 -4.54 13.89
C ARG A 118 14.17 -4.07 15.34
N SER A 119 15.08 -3.13 15.66
CA SER A 119 15.19 -2.58 17.02
C SER A 119 14.21 -1.43 17.25
N TYR A 120 12.98 -1.80 17.61
CA TYR A 120 11.95 -0.86 18.03
C TYR A 120 11.35 -1.29 19.37
N THR A 121 10.69 -0.37 20.06
CA THR A 121 9.87 -0.66 21.25
C THR A 121 8.62 0.19 21.18
N PHE A 122 7.46 -0.39 21.47
CA PHE A 122 6.18 0.31 21.41
C PHE A 122 5.50 0.33 22.78
N LYS A 123 4.95 1.48 23.15
CA LYS A 123 4.07 1.63 24.30
C LYS A 123 2.66 1.94 23.79
N PRO A 124 1.75 0.95 23.76
CA PRO A 124 0.37 1.19 23.34
C PRO A 124 -0.37 2.08 24.34
N ARG A 125 -1.32 2.87 23.84
CA ARG A 125 -2.36 3.54 24.63
C ARG A 125 -3.62 2.65 24.68
N VAL A 126 -4.63 3.06 25.46
CA VAL A 126 -5.84 2.26 25.69
C VAL A 126 -6.67 2.03 24.42
N GLU A 127 -6.55 2.93 23.44
CA GLU A 127 -7.24 2.88 22.15
C GLU A 127 -6.55 1.94 21.14
N ASN A 128 -5.33 1.45 21.42
CA ASN A 128 -4.56 0.65 20.47
C ASN A 128 -5.14 -0.76 20.31
N SER A 129 -5.36 -1.19 19.07
CA SER A 129 -5.74 -2.58 18.79
C SER A 129 -4.60 -3.54 19.16
N PRO A 130 -4.86 -4.67 19.86
CA PRO A 130 -3.82 -5.54 20.40
C PRO A 130 -2.94 -6.22 19.33
N GLU A 131 -3.40 -6.26 18.09
CA GLU A 131 -2.64 -6.73 16.94
C GLU A 131 -1.63 -5.70 16.43
N MET A 132 -1.79 -4.41 16.71
CA MET A 132 -0.86 -3.35 16.31
C MET A 132 0.35 -3.34 17.24
N LYS A 133 1.51 -3.79 16.75
CA LYS A 133 2.75 -3.94 17.53
C LYS A 133 3.62 -2.69 17.51
N ALA A 134 3.65 -1.95 16.40
CA ALA A 134 4.28 -0.64 16.30
C ALA A 134 3.88 0.09 15.01
N ALA A 135 4.13 1.40 14.97
CA ALA A 135 4.26 2.13 13.71
C ALA A 135 5.22 3.32 13.85
N TRP A 136 5.94 3.66 12.79
CA TRP A 136 6.80 4.84 12.76
C TRP A 136 6.97 5.35 11.33
N VAL A 137 7.39 6.61 11.19
CA VAL A 137 7.76 7.19 9.90
C VAL A 137 9.28 7.30 9.82
N GLN A 138 9.83 6.77 8.73
CA GLN A 138 11.22 6.89 8.32
C GLN A 138 11.32 7.83 7.12
N THR A 139 12.37 8.64 7.08
CA THR A 139 12.71 9.59 6.03
C THR A 139 14.15 9.34 5.57
N SER A 140 14.33 9.13 4.26
CA SER A 140 15.62 8.78 3.66
C SER A 140 15.97 9.75 2.52
N CYS A 141 17.26 9.99 2.31
CA CYS A 141 17.79 10.86 1.26
C CYS A 141 19.27 10.56 1.01
N PHE A 142 19.83 11.10 -0.07
CA PHE A 142 21.24 10.95 -0.46
C PHE A 142 22.18 11.99 0.19
N GLU A 143 21.67 12.84 1.08
CA GLU A 143 22.48 13.76 1.87
C GLU A 143 23.38 12.95 2.84
N PRO A 144 24.66 13.31 3.04
CA PRO A 144 25.53 12.59 3.97
C PRO A 144 24.89 12.61 5.37
N PRO A 145 24.85 11.47 6.09
CA PRO A 145 24.11 11.38 7.32
C PRO A 145 24.65 12.38 8.34
N ASP A 146 23.79 13.29 8.79
CA ASP A 146 24.06 14.13 9.95
C ASP A 146 24.47 13.21 11.12
N PRO A 147 25.62 13.43 11.80
CA PRO A 147 26.09 12.58 12.90
C PRO A 147 25.10 12.43 14.08
N VAL A 148 23.98 13.15 14.06
CA VAL A 148 22.82 13.07 14.96
C VAL A 148 22.18 11.67 14.93
N SER A 149 22.85 10.72 15.60
CA SER A 149 22.44 9.33 15.82
C SER A 149 21.36 9.23 16.89
N LEU A 150 20.17 9.77 16.62
CA LEU A 150 19.09 9.75 17.60
C LEU A 150 18.27 8.46 17.50
N ASP A 151 18.23 7.74 18.62
CA ASP A 151 17.07 6.94 18.97
C ASP A 151 15.87 7.91 19.03
N VAL A 152 14.89 7.74 18.14
CA VAL A 152 13.75 8.67 18.04
C VAL A 152 12.54 8.14 18.79
N MET A 153 11.84 9.07 19.45
CA MET A 153 10.52 8.83 20.02
C MET A 153 9.46 9.49 19.13
N GLN A 154 8.49 8.70 18.69
CA GLN A 154 7.39 9.12 17.84
C GLN A 154 6.06 8.76 18.50
N VAL A 155 5.23 9.75 18.77
CA VAL A 155 3.84 9.56 19.21
C VAL A 155 2.99 9.34 17.97
N VAL A 156 2.36 8.18 17.84
CA VAL A 156 1.55 7.80 16.68
C VAL A 156 0.09 7.65 17.07
N ASN A 157 -0.80 8.23 16.27
CA ASN A 157 -2.24 8.04 16.37
C ASN A 157 -2.80 7.87 14.95
N GLY A 158 -3.62 6.86 14.70
CA GLY A 158 -4.10 6.56 13.36
C GLY A 158 -5.06 5.38 13.31
N ARG A 159 -5.56 5.11 12.12
CA ARG A 159 -6.47 4.02 11.81
C ARG A 159 -6.06 3.33 10.52
N LEU A 160 -6.03 2.01 10.54
CA LEU A 160 -5.80 1.14 9.40
C LEU A 160 -7.09 0.35 9.12
N VAL A 161 -7.70 0.59 7.97
CA VAL A 161 -8.88 -0.13 7.48
C VAL A 161 -8.40 -1.16 6.46
N LEU A 162 -8.44 -2.43 6.83
CA LEU A 162 -8.20 -3.55 5.92
C LEU A 162 -9.52 -3.89 5.24
N GLU A 163 -9.65 -3.50 3.98
CA GLU A 163 -10.79 -3.82 3.12
C GLU A 163 -10.65 -5.23 2.52
N GLU A 164 -9.40 -5.64 2.29
CA GLU A 164 -9.00 -7.01 2.00
C GLU A 164 -7.88 -7.44 2.95
N ASN A 165 -8.00 -8.66 3.48
CA ASN A 165 -7.00 -9.27 4.36
C ASN A 165 -7.03 -10.79 4.16
N SER A 166 -6.23 -11.26 3.21
CA SER A 166 -5.99 -12.68 2.95
C SER A 166 -4.67 -13.13 3.60
N ALA A 167 -4.33 -14.41 3.47
CA ALA A 167 -3.06 -14.93 3.98
C ALA A 167 -1.82 -14.33 3.27
N THR A 168 -1.98 -13.73 2.09
CA THR A 168 -0.86 -13.25 1.24
C THR A 168 -1.05 -11.84 0.70
N HIS A 169 -2.13 -11.15 1.07
CA HIS A 169 -2.53 -9.88 0.45
C HIS A 169 -3.31 -9.00 1.44
N LEU A 170 -2.93 -7.71 1.51
CA LEU A 170 -3.62 -6.67 2.26
C LEU A 170 -3.95 -5.50 1.34
N ARG A 171 -5.20 -5.04 1.36
CA ARG A 171 -5.65 -3.86 0.62
C ARG A 171 -6.57 -3.00 1.49
N GLY A 172 -6.48 -1.68 1.35
CA GLY A 172 -7.37 -0.77 2.05
C GLY A 172 -6.74 0.60 2.29
N ARG A 173 -7.07 1.20 3.45
CA ARG A 173 -6.78 2.61 3.74
C ARG A 173 -6.11 2.83 5.08
N MET A 174 -5.15 3.74 5.11
CA MET A 174 -4.45 4.16 6.31
C MET A 174 -4.59 5.67 6.52
N ARG A 175 -5.01 6.08 7.72
CA ARG A 175 -4.86 7.46 8.21
C ARG A 175 -3.91 7.48 9.40
N LEU A 176 -2.94 8.38 9.42
CA LEU A 176 -1.93 8.48 10.48
C LEU A 176 -1.58 9.94 10.75
N LYS A 177 -1.45 10.28 12.02
CA LYS A 177 -0.68 11.44 12.50
C LYS A 177 0.45 10.95 13.40
N MET A 178 1.65 11.47 13.16
CA MET A 178 2.86 11.23 13.94
C MET A 178 3.42 12.56 14.44
N GLU A 179 3.69 12.62 15.74
CA GLU A 179 4.33 13.76 16.41
C GLU A 179 5.68 13.33 16.99
N GLY A 180 6.72 14.11 16.74
CA GLY A 180 8.10 13.76 17.08
C GLY A 180 9.00 13.65 15.83
N VAL A 181 10.24 13.26 16.05
CA VAL A 181 11.26 13.27 14.99
C VAL A 181 11.14 12.01 14.11
N THR A 182 11.04 12.17 12.79
CA THR A 182 11.08 11.02 11.86
C THR A 182 12.43 10.30 11.93
N TYR A 183 12.44 8.99 11.73
CA TYR A 183 13.68 8.20 11.76
C TYR A 183 14.47 8.37 10.45
N GLY A 184 15.79 8.31 10.48
CA GLY A 184 16.65 8.33 9.29
C GLY A 184 17.27 9.69 8.94
N PRO A 185 18.09 9.76 7.86
CA PRO A 185 19.02 10.87 7.62
C PRO A 185 18.36 12.22 7.28
N CYS A 186 17.18 12.24 6.65
CA CYS A 186 16.44 13.48 6.34
C CYS A 186 15.30 13.71 7.34
N TYR A 187 15.62 13.76 8.63
CA TYR A 187 14.64 13.86 9.69
C TYR A 187 13.73 15.11 9.58
N GLY A 188 12.51 14.96 10.10
CA GLY A 188 11.47 15.99 10.16
C GLY A 188 10.71 15.95 11.48
N GLY A 189 10.00 17.04 11.82
CA GLY A 189 9.39 17.27 13.14
C GLY A 189 8.02 16.63 13.36
N GLY A 190 7.53 15.82 12.43
CA GLY A 190 6.23 15.15 12.48
C GLY A 190 5.80 14.70 11.08
N ALA A 191 4.76 13.87 11.01
CA ALA A 191 4.22 13.38 9.74
C ALA A 191 2.71 13.19 9.78
N GLU A 192 2.05 13.30 8.62
CA GLU A 192 0.63 13.01 8.43
C GLU A 192 0.45 12.18 7.17
N ALA A 193 -0.50 11.25 7.18
CA ALA A 193 -0.80 10.41 6.03
C ALA A 193 -2.30 10.10 5.94
N GLU A 194 -2.81 10.07 4.72
CA GLU A 194 -4.08 9.47 4.32
C GLU A 194 -3.84 8.77 2.98
N LEU A 195 -3.72 7.44 3.00
CA LEU A 195 -3.23 6.62 1.88
C LEU A 195 -4.16 5.45 1.60
N ASP A 196 -4.43 5.20 0.32
CA ASP A 196 -4.86 3.90 -0.20
C ASP A 196 -3.63 3.02 -0.47
N PHE A 197 -3.72 1.71 -0.23
CA PHE A 197 -2.63 0.76 -0.47
C PHE A 197 -3.14 -0.62 -0.93
N ASP A 198 -2.29 -1.34 -1.65
CA ASP A 198 -2.56 -2.65 -2.26
C ASP A 198 -1.25 -3.47 -2.29
N ALA A 199 -1.08 -4.34 -1.30
CA ALA A 199 0.21 -4.96 -0.97
C ALA A 199 0.13 -6.50 -0.90
N SER A 200 1.11 -7.18 -1.48
CA SER A 200 1.22 -8.65 -1.50
C SER A 200 2.56 -9.13 -0.91
N LEU A 201 2.57 -10.36 -0.38
CA LEU A 201 3.79 -11.08 0.06
C LEU A 201 4.66 -11.57 -1.11
#